data_AF-A0A4Z0MYY1-F1
#
_entry.id   AF-A0A4Z0MYY1-F1
#
_cell.length_a   1.000
_cell.length_b   1.000
_cell.length_c   1.000
_cell.angle_alpha   90.00
_cell.angle_beta   90.00
_cell.angle_gamma   90.00
#
_symmetry.space_group_name_H-M   'P 1'
#
loop_
_entity.id
_entity.type
_entity.pdbx_description
1 polymer ?
#
loop_
_entity_poly.entity_id
_entity_poly.type
_entity_poly.pdbx_seq_one_letter_code
_entity_poly.pdbx_strand_id
1 'polypeptide(L)'
;MVDKMIRVRRSSREDRRRPVLLAIAGDSAAGKTTVAKGIVDALGPHRCTLLSTDDYHRYDRYERAHQPFTALHPDCHHLGILAQHLQLLATGQPILKPVYDHSTGRLIRPQLVEPTEVIVVEGLLPLHSKLARACFDITVYLDPPEHIRRGWKVTRDTTTRGYTEEQVLAELIEREPESAAFIRPQRAHADIVVRFAPIEARDDPPGTPLSAALLMRTTVGQPDLSEALQPGMARTMHMRLARDADGRPVDSVHVHGYASPEDRATAEKMVWHALGLDGSAPPEALGRIGADERSTPLAITQMLLLHHVLAAAR
;
A
#
# COMPACT_ATOMS: atom_id res chain seq x y z
N MET A 1 -11.97 14.66 3.52
CA MET A 1 -11.79 14.30 4.95
C MET A 1 -11.30 15.52 5.69
N VAL A 2 -12.00 15.94 6.75
CA VAL A 2 -11.62 17.10 7.58
C VAL A 2 -10.23 16.91 8.22
N ASP A 3 -9.84 15.66 8.45
CA ASP A 3 -8.54 15.26 9.04
C ASP A 3 -7.31 15.81 8.28
N LYS A 4 -7.41 16.07 6.96
CA LYS A 4 -6.30 16.64 6.15
C LYS A 4 -6.24 18.17 6.14
N MET A 5 -7.24 18.86 6.70
CA MET A 5 -7.26 20.32 6.79
C MET A 5 -6.25 20.85 7.83
N ILE A 6 -5.88 20.02 8.82
CA ILE A 6 -4.86 20.33 9.82
C ILE A 6 -3.59 19.59 9.42
N ARG A 7 -2.72 20.25 8.64
CA ARG A 7 -1.40 19.70 8.31
C ARG A 7 -0.43 19.96 9.46
N VAL A 8 0.24 18.91 9.94
CA VAL A 8 1.37 19.03 10.85
C VAL A 8 2.48 19.80 10.13
N ARG A 9 2.89 20.94 10.68
CA ARG A 9 3.96 21.78 10.12
C ARG A 9 5.21 21.73 11.01
N ARG A 10 6.38 21.80 10.39
CA ARG A 10 7.66 22.01 11.09
C ARG A 10 7.64 23.36 11.81
N SER A 11 8.22 23.40 13.00
CA SER A 11 8.44 24.66 13.75
C SER A 11 9.83 25.28 13.48
N SER A 12 10.78 24.54 12.91
CA SER A 12 12.18 24.98 12.76
C SER A 12 12.48 25.72 11.44
N ARG A 13 13.47 26.62 11.50
CA ARG A 13 13.92 27.55 10.43
C ARG A 13 14.93 26.97 9.44
N GLU A 14 15.23 25.67 9.49
CA GLU A 14 16.11 25.04 8.50
C GLU A 14 15.33 24.67 7.24
N ASP A 15 15.91 24.99 6.08
CA ASP A 15 15.33 24.92 4.72
C ASP A 15 15.09 23.49 4.20
N ARG A 16 15.00 22.49 5.09
CA ARG A 16 14.69 21.10 4.72
C ARG A 16 13.18 20.93 4.62
N ARG A 17 12.70 20.59 3.42
CA ARG A 17 11.29 20.25 3.14
C ARG A 17 10.76 19.17 4.10
N ARG A 18 9.49 19.29 4.49
CA ARG A 18 8.79 18.27 5.28
C ARG A 18 8.75 16.94 4.50
N PRO A 19 9.07 15.80 5.13
CA PRO A 19 8.89 14.49 4.51
C PRO A 19 7.45 14.27 4.05
N VAL A 20 7.29 13.63 2.88
CA VAL A 20 5.98 13.17 2.40
C VAL A 20 5.69 11.79 2.98
N LEU A 21 4.55 11.64 3.63
CA LEU A 21 4.14 10.37 4.24
C LEU A 21 3.06 9.68 3.40
N LEU A 22 3.36 8.47 2.92
CA LEU A 22 2.45 7.58 2.21
C LEU A 22 2.03 6.41 3.12
N ALA A 23 0.74 6.23 3.37
CA ALA A 23 0.21 5.04 4.02
C ALA A 23 -0.25 4.00 2.98
N ILE A 24 0.07 2.72 3.22
CA ILE A 24 -0.47 1.57 2.49
C ILE A 24 -1.10 0.61 3.51
N ALA A 25 -2.41 0.70 3.66
CA ALA A 25 -3.21 -0.12 4.56
C ALA A 25 -3.78 -1.36 3.85
N GLY A 26 -4.18 -2.35 4.63
CA GLY A 26 -4.87 -3.55 4.14
C GLY A 26 -4.56 -4.78 5.00
N ASP A 27 -5.31 -5.84 4.79
CA ASP A 27 -5.16 -7.08 5.57
C ASP A 27 -3.83 -7.80 5.27
N SER A 28 -3.45 -8.75 6.12
CA SER A 28 -2.33 -9.66 5.88
C SER A 28 -2.47 -10.31 4.50
N ALA A 29 -1.34 -10.36 3.80
CA ALA A 29 -1.22 -10.87 2.44
C ALA A 29 -2.02 -10.10 1.38
N ALA A 30 -2.41 -8.84 1.63
CA ALA A 30 -3.10 -8.03 0.62
C ALA A 30 -2.18 -7.47 -0.51
N GLY A 31 -0.87 -7.73 -0.47
CA GLY A 31 0.11 -7.20 -1.44
C GLY A 31 0.82 -5.90 -1.03
N LYS A 32 0.64 -5.45 0.23
CA LYS A 32 1.15 -4.15 0.73
C LYS A 32 2.66 -4.01 0.57
N THR A 33 3.40 -4.99 1.07
CA THR A 33 4.86 -5.02 1.03
C THR A 33 5.37 -4.99 -0.41
N THR A 34 4.69 -5.67 -1.35
CA THR A 34 5.06 -5.68 -2.78
C THR A 34 4.87 -4.30 -3.40
N VAL A 35 3.71 -3.66 -3.16
CA VAL A 35 3.44 -2.29 -3.65
C VAL A 35 4.47 -1.31 -3.06
N ALA A 36 4.67 -1.34 -1.74
CA ALA A 36 5.60 -0.48 -1.03
C ALA A 36 7.05 -0.64 -1.51
N LYS A 37 7.50 -1.89 -1.69
CA LYS A 37 8.87 -2.18 -2.11
C LYS A 37 9.21 -1.60 -3.48
N GLY A 38 8.31 -1.68 -4.47
CA GLY A 38 8.59 -1.08 -5.78
C GLY A 38 8.72 0.45 -5.72
N ILE A 39 7.98 1.13 -4.85
CA ILE A 39 8.13 2.57 -4.62
C ILE A 39 9.48 2.89 -3.98
N VAL A 40 9.85 2.14 -2.93
CA VAL A 40 11.14 2.31 -2.23
C VAL A 40 12.31 2.06 -3.16
N ASP A 41 12.27 0.98 -3.95
CA ASP A 41 13.32 0.60 -4.89
C ASP A 41 13.42 1.62 -6.05
N ALA A 42 12.31 2.19 -6.51
CA ALA A 42 12.31 3.22 -7.55
C ALA A 42 12.87 4.58 -7.08
N LEU A 43 12.62 4.97 -5.83
CA LEU A 43 13.14 6.22 -5.24
C LEU A 43 14.58 6.07 -4.74
N GLY A 44 14.97 4.86 -4.35
CA GLY A 44 16.25 4.54 -3.76
C GLY A 44 16.29 4.75 -2.23
N PRO A 45 17.16 4.00 -1.52
CA PRO A 45 17.18 3.94 -0.05
C PRO A 45 17.59 5.26 0.63
N HIS A 46 18.20 6.19 -0.10
CA HIS A 46 18.58 7.50 0.43
C HIS A 46 17.43 8.50 0.47
N ARG A 47 16.41 8.29 -0.36
CA ARG A 47 15.27 9.21 -0.51
C ARG A 47 13.99 8.68 0.13
N CYS A 48 13.92 7.36 0.34
CA CYS A 48 12.73 6.70 0.82
C CYS A 48 13.00 5.76 2.00
N THR A 49 12.24 5.94 3.08
CA THR A 49 12.24 5.04 4.25
C THR A 49 10.96 4.20 4.25
N LEU A 50 11.09 2.89 4.47
CA LEU A 50 9.96 1.99 4.67
C LEU A 50 9.76 1.70 6.17
N LEU A 51 8.53 1.83 6.64
CA LEU A 51 8.11 1.48 7.99
C LEU A 51 6.97 0.47 7.93
N SER A 52 7.07 -0.61 8.71
CA SER A 52 5.97 -1.54 8.92
C SER A 52 5.23 -1.21 10.22
N THR A 53 3.90 -1.19 10.21
CA THR A 53 3.14 -1.04 11.46
C THR A 53 3.19 -2.30 12.31
N ASP A 54 3.53 -3.45 11.72
CA ASP A 54 3.67 -4.71 12.44
C ASP A 54 4.83 -4.66 13.46
N ASP A 55 5.77 -3.73 13.29
CA ASP A 55 6.81 -3.45 14.29
C ASP A 55 6.26 -2.95 15.62
N TYR A 56 5.02 -2.43 15.63
CA TYR A 56 4.38 -1.84 16.81
C TYR A 56 3.48 -2.84 17.54
N HIS A 57 3.62 -4.15 17.29
CA HIS A 57 2.99 -5.15 18.13
C HIS A 57 3.41 -4.97 19.60
N ARG A 58 2.43 -5.03 20.51
CA ARG A 58 2.64 -5.05 21.96
C ARG A 58 3.13 -6.40 22.46
N TYR A 59 2.71 -7.46 21.78
CA TYR A 59 2.97 -8.85 22.14
C TYR A 59 3.65 -9.55 20.98
N ASP A 60 4.68 -10.32 21.31
CA ASP A 60 5.26 -11.24 20.35
C ASP A 60 4.28 -12.39 20.00
N ARG A 61 4.67 -13.28 19.08
CA ARG A 61 3.79 -14.37 18.63
C ARG A 61 3.37 -15.31 19.76
N TYR A 62 4.25 -15.58 20.72
CA TYR A 62 4.02 -16.52 21.82
C TYR A 62 3.19 -15.87 22.93
N GLU A 63 3.48 -14.62 23.26
CA GLU A 63 2.71 -13.83 24.22
C GLU A 63 1.28 -13.61 23.73
N ARG A 64 1.11 -13.31 22.43
CA ARG A 64 -0.19 -13.08 21.81
C ARG A 64 -1.10 -14.29 21.85
N ALA A 65 -0.57 -15.51 21.81
CA ALA A 65 -1.36 -16.74 21.90
C ALA A 65 -2.15 -16.88 23.21
N HIS A 66 -1.78 -16.08 24.24
CA HIS A 66 -2.46 -16.04 25.54
C HIS A 66 -3.38 -14.81 25.69
N GLN A 67 -3.55 -14.03 24.64
CA GLN A 67 -4.44 -12.86 24.63
C GLN A 67 -5.82 -13.22 24.09
N PRO A 68 -6.89 -12.51 24.48
CA PRO A 68 -8.24 -12.77 24.00
C PRO A 68 -8.51 -12.20 22.60
N PHE A 69 -7.47 -11.82 21.86
CA PHE A 69 -7.56 -11.15 20.57
C PHE A 69 -6.37 -11.52 19.67
N THR A 70 -6.55 -11.34 18.35
CA THR A 70 -5.51 -11.64 17.35
C THR A 70 -4.59 -10.44 17.09
N ALA A 71 -3.66 -10.59 16.14
CA ALA A 71 -2.81 -9.52 15.67
C ALA A 71 -3.57 -8.39 14.93
N LEU A 72 -4.84 -8.59 14.61
CA LEU A 72 -5.66 -7.57 13.92
C LEU A 72 -6.33 -6.60 14.91
N HIS A 73 -6.44 -6.96 16.18
CA HIS A 73 -7.06 -6.13 17.21
C HIS A 73 -6.18 -4.94 17.59
N PRO A 74 -6.74 -3.71 17.70
CA PRO A 74 -5.99 -2.51 18.10
C PRO A 74 -5.18 -2.65 19.40
N ASP A 75 -5.70 -3.38 20.39
CA ASP A 75 -5.01 -3.60 21.69
C ASP A 75 -3.75 -4.47 21.57
N CYS A 76 -3.59 -5.21 20.47
CA CYS A 76 -2.36 -5.91 20.16
C CYS A 76 -1.25 -4.96 19.68
N HIS A 77 -1.50 -3.65 19.57
CA HIS A 77 -0.58 -2.68 19.00
C HIS A 77 -0.35 -1.49 19.94
N HIS A 78 0.85 -0.92 19.86
CA HIS A 78 1.18 0.37 20.46
C HIS A 78 0.79 1.54 19.52
N LEU A 79 -0.51 1.67 19.22
CA LEU A 79 -1.01 2.68 18.26
C LEU A 79 -0.73 4.13 18.68
N GLY A 80 -0.65 4.40 19.98
CA GLY A 80 -0.24 5.72 20.50
C GLY A 80 1.22 6.04 20.16
N ILE A 81 2.12 5.06 20.30
CA ILE A 81 3.54 5.20 19.95
C ILE A 81 3.69 5.35 18.44
N LEU A 82 2.95 4.56 17.66
CA LEU A 82 2.90 4.72 16.19
C LEU A 82 2.50 6.15 15.82
N ALA A 83 1.41 6.68 16.37
CA ALA A 83 0.95 8.03 16.07
C ALA A 83 1.99 9.09 16.45
N GLN A 84 2.62 8.96 17.63
CA GLN A 84 3.71 9.84 18.05
C GLN A 84 4.90 9.79 17.08
N HIS A 85 5.33 8.59 16.69
CA HIS A 85 6.44 8.40 15.76
C HIS A 85 6.14 9.00 14.38
N LEU A 86 4.91 8.85 13.87
CA LEU A 86 4.49 9.50 12.62
C LEU A 86 4.54 11.03 12.71
N GLN A 87 4.17 11.62 13.85
CA GLN A 87 4.28 13.07 14.07
C GLN A 87 5.73 13.55 14.11
N LEU A 88 6.61 12.82 14.83
CA LEU A 88 8.05 13.11 14.88
C LEU A 88 8.65 13.07 13.47
N LEU A 89 8.38 11.99 12.72
CA LEU A 89 8.86 11.85 11.35
C LEU A 89 8.30 12.92 10.40
N ALA A 90 7.01 13.25 10.49
CA ALA A 90 6.40 14.32 9.70
C ALA A 90 6.99 15.71 10.02
N THR A 91 7.52 15.91 11.22
CA THR A 91 8.27 17.12 11.60
C THR A 91 9.78 16.99 11.39
N GLY A 92 10.21 15.89 10.77
CA GLY A 92 11.59 15.60 10.41
C GLY A 92 12.49 15.41 11.64
N GLN A 93 11.98 14.75 12.68
CA GLN A 93 12.72 14.27 13.84
C GLN A 93 12.91 12.74 13.74
N PRO A 94 14.07 12.20 14.18
CA PRO A 94 14.30 10.76 14.20
C PRO A 94 13.47 10.06 15.27
N ILE A 95 13.29 8.75 15.11
CA ILE A 95 12.60 7.88 16.07
C ILE A 95 13.44 6.66 16.42
N LEU A 96 13.24 6.12 17.62
CA LEU A 96 13.72 4.79 17.99
C LEU A 96 12.59 3.79 17.76
N LYS A 97 12.55 3.19 16.57
CA LYS A 97 11.46 2.32 16.12
C LYS A 97 11.59 0.91 16.71
N PRO A 98 10.53 0.32 17.27
CA PRO A 98 10.55 -1.11 17.60
C PRO A 98 10.75 -1.97 16.34
N VAL A 99 11.06 -3.25 16.52
CA VAL A 99 11.27 -4.18 15.40
C VAL A 99 10.61 -5.51 15.73
N TYR A 100 9.73 -5.98 14.84
CA TYR A 100 9.13 -7.30 14.92
C TYR A 100 9.71 -8.21 13.83
N ASP A 101 10.36 -9.30 14.25
CA ASP A 101 10.93 -10.27 13.33
C ASP A 101 9.89 -11.34 12.96
N HIS A 102 9.45 -11.36 11.71
CA HIS A 102 8.47 -12.32 11.22
C HIS A 102 9.00 -13.77 11.15
N SER A 103 10.32 -13.97 11.06
CA SER A 103 10.92 -15.31 10.99
C SER A 103 10.86 -16.00 12.34
N THR A 104 11.25 -15.31 13.41
CA THR A 104 11.25 -15.82 14.79
C THR A 104 9.93 -15.55 15.52
N GLY A 105 9.12 -14.61 15.03
CA GLY A 105 7.91 -14.14 15.70
C GLY A 105 8.16 -13.34 16.96
N ARG A 106 9.36 -12.76 17.13
CA ARG A 106 9.80 -12.06 18.34
C ARG A 106 9.96 -10.55 18.14
N LEU A 107 9.79 -9.81 19.22
CA LEU A 107 10.21 -8.41 19.31
C LEU A 107 11.72 -8.37 19.58
N ILE A 108 12.46 -7.61 18.77
CA ILE A 108 13.92 -7.51 18.87
C ILE A 108 14.35 -6.06 19.16
N ARG A 109 15.66 -5.83 19.22
CA ARG A 109 16.23 -4.53 19.57
C ARG A 109 15.68 -3.43 18.63
N PRO A 110 15.22 -2.28 19.19
CA PRO A 110 14.79 -1.13 18.41
C PRO A 110 15.89 -0.59 17.48
N GLN A 111 15.48 0.01 16.37
CA GLN A 111 16.34 0.61 15.37
C GLN A 111 16.11 2.12 15.29
N LEU A 112 17.21 2.90 15.24
CA LEU A 112 17.14 4.34 14.94
C LEU A 112 16.72 4.53 13.49
N VAL A 113 15.69 5.34 13.26
CA VAL A 113 15.21 5.70 11.93
C VAL A 113 15.27 7.22 11.77
N GLU A 114 16.03 7.66 10.77
CA GLU A 114 16.10 9.05 10.32
C GLU A 114 15.02 9.31 9.26
N PRO A 115 14.37 10.50 9.28
CA PRO A 115 13.41 10.88 8.26
C PRO A 115 14.10 11.19 6.92
N THR A 116 13.60 10.57 5.85
CA THR A 116 14.00 10.83 4.45
C THR A 116 12.99 11.75 3.75
N GLU A 117 13.15 12.00 2.46
CA GLU A 117 12.21 12.81 1.67
C GLU A 117 10.81 12.18 1.63
N VAL A 118 10.76 10.85 1.54
CA VAL A 118 9.52 10.07 1.45
C VAL A 118 9.53 8.98 2.50
N ILE A 119 8.44 8.86 3.25
CA ILE A 119 8.27 7.81 4.25
C ILE A 119 7.04 6.99 3.86
N VAL A 120 7.27 5.74 3.48
CA VAL A 120 6.22 4.78 3.18
C VAL A 120 5.92 3.98 4.45
N VAL A 121 4.67 3.98 4.88
CA VAL A 121 4.19 3.27 6.06
C VAL A 121 3.18 2.24 5.62
N GLU A 122 3.50 0.96 5.77
CA GLU A 122 2.63 -0.14 5.39
C GLU A 122 2.24 -0.99 6.60
N GLY A 123 1.06 -1.59 6.57
CA GLY A 123 0.70 -2.59 7.57
C GLY A 123 -0.80 -2.70 7.84
N LEU A 124 -1.15 -3.32 8.96
CA LEU A 124 -2.52 -3.66 9.30
C LEU A 124 -3.36 -2.45 9.74
N LEU A 125 -2.80 -1.54 10.55
CA LEU A 125 -3.55 -0.48 11.23
C LEU A 125 -3.01 0.96 11.00
N PRO A 126 -2.33 1.31 9.89
CA PRO A 126 -1.78 2.67 9.73
C PRO A 126 -2.86 3.76 9.71
N LEU A 127 -4.08 3.44 9.25
CA LEU A 127 -5.18 4.39 9.13
C LEU A 127 -6.20 4.29 10.27
N HIS A 128 -5.95 3.46 11.28
CA HIS A 128 -6.92 3.18 12.35
C HIS A 128 -7.24 4.44 13.18
N SER A 129 -6.21 5.16 13.65
CA SER A 129 -6.39 6.34 14.50
C SER A 129 -6.47 7.64 13.69
N LYS A 130 -7.31 8.58 14.13
CA LYS A 130 -7.39 9.94 13.55
C LYS A 130 -6.03 10.66 13.56
N LEU A 131 -5.26 10.48 14.63
CA LEU A 131 -3.95 11.11 14.79
C LEU A 131 -2.93 10.60 13.78
N ALA A 132 -2.89 9.29 13.53
CA ALA A 132 -2.02 8.72 12.50
C ALA A 132 -2.45 9.22 11.11
N ARG A 133 -3.76 9.21 10.81
CA ARG A 133 -4.31 9.67 9.53
C ARG A 133 -3.94 11.12 9.19
N ALA A 134 -3.95 12.01 10.17
CA ALA A 134 -3.61 13.41 9.99
C ALA A 134 -2.13 13.64 9.60
N CYS A 135 -1.26 12.63 9.78
CA CYS A 135 0.15 12.71 9.41
C CYS A 135 0.42 12.39 7.94
N PHE A 136 -0.47 11.61 7.29
CA PHE A 136 -0.28 11.13 5.92
C PHE A 136 -0.72 12.16 4.88
N ASP A 137 0.11 12.37 3.87
CA ASP A 137 -0.22 13.19 2.70
C ASP A 137 -1.05 12.36 1.70
N ILE A 138 -0.72 11.07 1.55
CA ILE A 138 -1.43 10.11 0.71
C ILE A 138 -1.75 8.84 1.51
N THR A 139 -2.97 8.33 1.36
CA THR A 139 -3.43 7.11 2.02
C THR A 139 -4.00 6.14 0.99
N VAL A 140 -3.50 4.91 1.01
CA VAL A 140 -3.86 3.83 0.09
C VAL A 140 -4.42 2.67 0.89
N TYR A 141 -5.44 2.00 0.37
CA TYR A 141 -5.95 0.75 0.92
C TYR A 141 -5.95 -0.34 -0.15
N LEU A 142 -5.34 -1.49 0.14
CA LEU A 142 -5.37 -2.65 -0.74
C LEU A 142 -6.58 -3.54 -0.40
N ASP A 143 -7.44 -3.74 -1.39
CA ASP A 143 -8.73 -4.44 -1.28
C ASP A 143 -8.83 -5.63 -2.27
N PRO A 144 -7.89 -6.59 -2.23
CA PRO A 144 -7.99 -7.76 -3.10
C PRO A 144 -9.19 -8.64 -2.69
N PRO A 145 -9.81 -9.36 -3.64
CA PRO A 145 -10.80 -10.37 -3.34
C PRO A 145 -10.30 -11.40 -2.32
N GLU A 146 -11.18 -11.80 -1.41
CA GLU A 146 -10.81 -12.67 -0.28
C GLU A 146 -10.19 -14.00 -0.72
N HIS A 147 -10.72 -14.63 -1.78
CA HIS A 147 -10.17 -15.89 -2.29
C HIS A 147 -8.73 -15.75 -2.81
N ILE A 148 -8.39 -14.62 -3.46
CA ILE A 148 -7.03 -14.33 -3.94
C ILE A 148 -6.10 -14.08 -2.76
N ARG A 149 -6.54 -13.25 -1.81
CA ARG A 149 -5.78 -12.93 -0.60
C ARG A 149 -5.47 -14.18 0.23
N ARG A 150 -6.45 -15.07 0.41
CA ARG A 150 -6.28 -16.36 1.10
C ARG A 150 -5.26 -17.23 0.38
N GLY A 151 -5.37 -17.34 -0.95
CA GLY A 151 -4.39 -18.06 -1.77
C GLY A 151 -2.97 -17.53 -1.57
N TRP A 152 -2.77 -16.21 -1.66
CA TRP A 152 -1.48 -15.58 -1.40
C TRP A 152 -0.96 -15.83 0.01
N LYS A 153 -1.83 -15.79 1.02
CA LYS A 153 -1.44 -16.05 2.41
C LYS A 153 -0.99 -17.50 2.59
N VAL A 154 -1.74 -18.47 2.07
CA VAL A 154 -1.40 -19.89 2.11
C VAL A 154 -0.05 -20.10 1.43
N THR A 155 0.11 -19.68 0.17
CA THR A 155 1.37 -19.84 -0.56
C THR A 155 2.54 -19.22 0.18
N ARG A 156 2.42 -17.98 0.66
CA ARG A 156 3.52 -17.29 1.36
C ARG A 156 3.86 -17.98 2.68
N ASP A 157 2.87 -18.27 3.51
CA ASP A 157 3.12 -18.72 4.88
C ASP A 157 3.61 -20.18 4.93
N THR A 158 3.21 -21.03 3.96
CA THR A 158 3.71 -22.40 3.82
C THR A 158 5.12 -22.46 3.21
N THR A 159 5.45 -21.57 2.28
CA THR A 159 6.76 -21.58 1.61
C THR A 159 7.85 -20.84 2.38
N THR A 160 7.51 -19.71 3.02
CA THR A 160 8.52 -18.80 3.61
C THR A 160 8.52 -18.76 5.14
N ARG A 161 7.45 -19.23 5.79
CA ARG A 161 7.27 -19.09 7.25
C ARG A 161 7.08 -20.42 7.99
N GLY A 162 7.09 -21.55 7.28
CA GLY A 162 7.07 -22.90 7.86
C GLY A 162 5.73 -23.33 8.47
N TYR A 163 4.63 -22.69 8.09
CA TYR A 163 3.28 -23.09 8.51
C TYR A 163 2.73 -24.22 7.64
N THR A 164 1.82 -25.04 8.18
CA THR A 164 0.98 -25.93 7.36
C THR A 164 -0.22 -25.18 6.80
N GLU A 165 -0.80 -25.67 5.71
CA GLU A 165 -2.00 -25.05 5.12
C GLU A 165 -3.16 -25.01 6.11
N GLU A 166 -3.37 -26.08 6.90
CA GLU A 166 -4.42 -26.15 7.91
C GLU A 166 -4.26 -25.07 8.98
N GLN A 167 -3.02 -24.82 9.43
CA GLN A 167 -2.73 -23.76 10.40
C GLN A 167 -3.08 -22.37 9.83
N VAL A 168 -2.73 -22.11 8.57
CA VAL A 168 -3.02 -20.84 7.91
C VAL A 168 -4.53 -20.63 7.75
N LEU A 169 -5.25 -21.68 7.37
CA LEU A 169 -6.71 -21.63 7.21
C LEU A 169 -7.43 -21.44 8.55
N ALA A 170 -6.99 -22.10 9.61
CA ALA A 170 -7.52 -21.91 10.95
C ALA A 170 -7.32 -20.46 11.43
N GLU A 171 -6.12 -19.92 11.26
CA GLU A 171 -5.79 -18.52 11.60
C GLU A 171 -6.63 -17.51 10.80
N LEU A 172 -6.90 -17.80 9.51
CA LEU A 172 -7.76 -16.97 8.68
C LEU A 172 -9.20 -16.91 9.19
N ILE A 173 -9.74 -18.04 9.65
CA ILE A 173 -11.10 -18.12 10.21
C ILE A 173 -11.16 -17.34 11.53
N GLU A 174 -10.19 -17.55 12.42
CA GLU A 174 -10.10 -16.88 13.72
C GLU A 174 -10.02 -15.35 13.57
N ARG A 175 -9.30 -14.87 12.55
CA ARG A 175 -9.07 -13.44 12.31
C ARG A 175 -10.21 -12.71 11.62
N GLU A 176 -11.14 -13.41 10.98
CA GLU A 176 -12.18 -12.78 10.15
C GLU A 176 -13.03 -11.74 10.92
N PRO A 177 -13.50 -12.00 12.15
CA PRO A 177 -14.26 -11.02 12.92
C PRO A 177 -13.48 -9.72 13.18
N GLU A 178 -12.19 -9.83 13.52
CA GLU A 178 -11.35 -8.67 13.76
C GLU A 178 -10.95 -7.96 12.46
N SER A 179 -10.78 -8.69 11.36
CA SER A 179 -10.60 -8.08 10.03
C SER A 179 -11.82 -7.25 9.63
N ALA A 180 -13.03 -7.77 9.88
CA ALA A 180 -14.29 -7.03 9.73
C ALA A 180 -14.33 -5.76 10.56
N ALA A 181 -13.96 -5.86 11.84
CA ALA A 181 -14.13 -4.78 12.80
C ALA A 181 -13.06 -3.69 12.69
N PHE A 182 -11.81 -4.04 12.34
CA PHE A 182 -10.67 -3.13 12.51
C PHE A 182 -9.84 -2.89 11.25
N ILE A 183 -9.80 -3.85 10.32
CA ILE A 183 -9.01 -3.73 9.09
C ILE A 183 -9.84 -3.10 7.98
N ARG A 184 -10.93 -3.76 7.56
CA ARG A 184 -11.78 -3.31 6.44
C ARG A 184 -12.32 -1.88 6.57
N PRO A 185 -12.72 -1.37 7.76
CA PRO A 185 -13.22 0.00 7.90
C PRO A 185 -12.19 1.07 7.51
N GLN A 186 -10.89 0.77 7.54
CA GLN A 186 -9.85 1.71 7.12
C GLN A 186 -9.94 2.09 5.64
N ARG A 187 -10.61 1.29 4.80
CA ARG A 187 -10.90 1.59 3.39
C ARG A 187 -11.60 2.95 3.22
N ALA A 188 -12.53 3.28 4.11
CA ALA A 188 -13.26 4.56 4.08
C ALA A 188 -12.35 5.78 4.31
N HIS A 189 -11.13 5.56 4.81
CA HIS A 189 -10.13 6.59 5.08
C HIS A 189 -9.03 6.69 4.03
N ALA A 190 -9.03 5.84 3.02
CA ALA A 190 -8.06 5.92 1.93
C ALA A 190 -8.42 7.02 0.91
N ASP A 191 -7.42 7.59 0.27
CA ASP A 191 -7.57 8.42 -0.93
C ASP A 191 -7.66 7.55 -2.19
N ILE A 192 -6.92 6.44 -2.19
CA ILE A 192 -6.85 5.51 -3.33
C ILE A 192 -7.12 4.10 -2.80
N VAL A 193 -8.08 3.41 -3.41
CA VAL A 193 -8.32 1.99 -3.14
C VAL A 193 -7.83 1.18 -4.33
N VAL A 194 -6.95 0.22 -4.09
CA VAL A 194 -6.37 -0.61 -5.15
C VAL A 194 -6.86 -2.04 -4.98
N ARG A 195 -7.40 -2.62 -6.06
CA ARG A 195 -7.87 -3.99 -6.12
C ARG A 195 -7.16 -4.72 -7.26
N PHE A 196 -6.39 -5.74 -6.92
CA PHE A 196 -5.83 -6.67 -7.90
C PHE A 196 -6.76 -7.88 -8.01
N ALA A 197 -7.34 -8.12 -9.19
CA ALA A 197 -8.34 -9.15 -9.42
C ALA A 197 -8.47 -9.52 -10.90
N PRO A 198 -9.02 -10.70 -11.24
CA PRO A 198 -9.61 -10.95 -12.55
C PRO A 198 -10.72 -9.93 -12.84
N ILE A 199 -11.06 -9.78 -14.12
CA ILE A 199 -12.18 -8.91 -14.50
C ILE A 199 -13.50 -9.61 -14.24
N GLU A 200 -14.37 -8.94 -13.49
CA GLU A 200 -15.73 -9.42 -13.25
C GLU A 200 -16.47 -9.60 -14.58
N ALA A 201 -17.15 -10.73 -14.73
CA ALA A 201 -17.86 -11.17 -15.95
C ALA A 201 -16.98 -11.59 -17.15
N ARG A 202 -15.65 -11.72 -16.97
CA ARG A 202 -14.77 -12.34 -17.97
C ARG A 202 -14.32 -13.72 -17.50
N ASP A 203 -14.47 -14.73 -18.35
CA ASP A 203 -13.98 -16.08 -18.09
C ASP A 203 -12.53 -16.20 -18.57
N ASP A 204 -11.60 -16.07 -17.63
CA ASP A 204 -10.18 -16.02 -17.90
C ASP A 204 -9.54 -17.39 -17.74
N PRO A 205 -8.74 -17.85 -18.73
CA PRO A 205 -7.98 -19.08 -18.57
C PRO A 205 -7.12 -19.06 -17.30
N PRO A 206 -6.93 -20.21 -16.63
CA PRO A 206 -5.98 -20.32 -15.52
C PRO A 206 -4.61 -19.78 -15.92
N GLY A 207 -3.99 -19.01 -15.03
CA GLY A 207 -2.69 -18.36 -15.28
C GLY A 207 -2.76 -17.00 -15.97
N THR A 208 -3.96 -16.51 -16.31
CA THR A 208 -4.13 -15.11 -16.76
C THR A 208 -3.68 -14.15 -15.66
N PRO A 209 -2.77 -13.20 -15.94
CA PRO A 209 -2.32 -12.24 -14.94
C PRO A 209 -3.48 -11.39 -14.41
N LEU A 210 -3.44 -11.07 -13.12
CA LEU A 210 -4.44 -10.22 -12.49
C LEU A 210 -4.45 -8.81 -13.09
N SER A 211 -5.65 -8.26 -13.26
CA SER A 211 -5.84 -6.85 -13.57
C SER A 211 -5.79 -6.01 -12.28
N ALA A 212 -5.63 -4.70 -12.41
CA ALA A 212 -5.75 -3.74 -11.32
C ALA A 212 -6.93 -2.81 -11.56
N ALA A 213 -7.68 -2.50 -10.50
CA ALA A 213 -8.64 -1.42 -10.46
C ALA A 213 -8.20 -0.44 -9.35
N LEU A 214 -8.02 0.82 -9.70
CA LEU A 214 -7.69 1.90 -8.78
C LEU A 214 -8.88 2.84 -8.70
N LEU A 215 -9.50 2.91 -7.53
CA LEU A 215 -10.55 3.87 -7.22
C LEU A 215 -9.88 5.11 -6.63
N MET A 216 -9.79 6.16 -7.44
CA MET A 216 -9.10 7.40 -7.09
C MET A 216 -10.12 8.43 -6.62
N ARG A 217 -10.08 8.77 -5.33
CA ARG A 217 -10.99 9.76 -4.74
C ARG A 217 -10.46 11.17 -4.95
N THR A 218 -11.37 12.13 -4.98
CA THR A 218 -11.04 13.57 -5.10
C THR A 218 -10.40 14.19 -3.85
N THR A 219 -10.02 13.37 -2.86
CA THR A 219 -9.36 13.81 -1.62
C THR A 219 -7.87 14.12 -1.82
N VAL A 220 -7.30 13.76 -2.97
CA VAL A 220 -5.97 14.16 -3.45
C VAL A 220 -6.06 14.59 -4.91
N GLY A 221 -5.13 15.43 -5.36
CA GLY A 221 -5.04 15.83 -6.77
C GLY A 221 -4.71 14.62 -7.64
N GLN A 222 -5.52 14.40 -8.68
CA GLN A 222 -5.36 13.28 -9.61
C GLN A 222 -4.49 13.70 -10.80
N PRO A 223 -3.64 12.80 -11.32
CA PRO A 223 -2.87 13.08 -12.53
C PRO A 223 -3.80 13.21 -13.75
N ASP A 224 -3.36 14.00 -14.74
CA ASP A 224 -3.97 13.97 -16.05
C ASP A 224 -3.49 12.72 -16.81
N LEU A 225 -4.43 11.82 -17.11
CA LEU A 225 -4.17 10.58 -17.84
C LEU A 225 -4.70 10.61 -19.28
N SER A 226 -5.10 11.78 -19.79
CA SER A 226 -5.73 11.93 -21.11
C SER A 226 -4.88 11.34 -22.24
N GLU A 227 -3.55 11.50 -22.18
CA GLU A 227 -2.63 10.89 -23.15
C GLU A 227 -2.56 9.37 -23.04
N ALA A 228 -2.62 8.82 -21.82
CA ALA A 228 -2.54 7.38 -21.56
C ALA A 228 -3.85 6.63 -21.82
N LEU A 229 -4.97 7.35 -22.00
CA LEU A 229 -6.31 6.80 -22.18
C LEU A 229 -6.83 6.94 -23.63
N GLN A 230 -5.93 7.08 -24.60
CA GLN A 230 -6.28 7.14 -26.02
C GLN A 230 -7.00 5.85 -26.48
N PRO A 231 -7.88 5.91 -27.51
CA PRO A 231 -8.70 4.77 -27.93
C PRO A 231 -7.90 3.48 -28.24
N GLY A 232 -6.68 3.60 -28.73
CA GLY A 232 -5.78 2.46 -28.98
C GLY A 232 -5.33 1.71 -27.73
N MET A 233 -5.42 2.34 -26.55
CA MET A 233 -4.98 1.77 -25.27
C MET A 233 -6.11 1.10 -24.48
N ALA A 234 -7.37 1.18 -24.93
CA ALA A 234 -8.52 0.68 -24.20
C ALA A 234 -8.45 -0.83 -23.86
N ARG A 235 -7.66 -1.61 -24.62
CA ARG A 235 -7.42 -3.03 -24.36
C ARG A 235 -6.46 -3.29 -23.20
N THR A 236 -5.68 -2.28 -22.80
CA THR A 236 -4.68 -2.34 -21.72
C THR A 236 -5.07 -1.50 -20.53
N MET A 237 -5.67 -0.34 -20.75
CA MET A 237 -6.05 0.56 -19.68
C MET A 237 -7.24 1.40 -20.11
N HIS A 238 -8.18 1.62 -19.20
CA HIS A 238 -9.28 2.56 -19.41
C HIS A 238 -9.70 3.18 -18.08
N MET A 239 -10.45 4.27 -18.16
CA MET A 239 -10.97 4.98 -16.99
C MET A 239 -12.48 5.14 -17.10
N ARG A 240 -13.17 5.12 -15.96
CA ARG A 240 -14.62 5.34 -15.86
C ARG A 240 -14.91 6.19 -14.64
N LEU A 241 -15.96 7.00 -14.71
CA LEU A 241 -16.55 7.59 -13.51
C LEU A 241 -17.38 6.52 -12.79
N ALA A 242 -17.16 6.38 -11.49
CA ALA A 242 -17.88 5.41 -10.68
C ALA A 242 -18.23 5.98 -9.29
N ARG A 243 -19.02 5.22 -8.54
CA ARG A 243 -19.12 5.37 -7.09
C ARG A 243 -18.51 4.16 -6.43
N ASP A 244 -17.67 4.38 -5.44
CA ASP A 244 -17.10 3.26 -4.67
C ASP A 244 -18.11 2.67 -3.68
N ALA A 245 -17.74 1.59 -3.00
CA ALA A 245 -18.57 0.94 -1.99
C ALA A 245 -18.95 1.84 -0.78
N ASP A 246 -18.25 2.98 -0.60
CA ASP A 246 -18.57 3.98 0.43
C ASP A 246 -19.46 5.11 -0.13
N GLY A 247 -19.97 4.96 -1.37
CA GLY A 247 -20.85 5.90 -2.06
C GLY A 247 -20.16 7.13 -2.65
N ARG A 248 -18.83 7.21 -2.59
CA ARG A 248 -18.07 8.40 -3.00
C ARG A 248 -17.83 8.39 -4.51
N PRO A 249 -17.95 9.55 -5.20
CA PRO A 249 -17.55 9.65 -6.59
C PRO A 249 -16.04 9.43 -6.71
N VAL A 250 -15.64 8.62 -7.67
CA VAL A 250 -14.24 8.26 -7.94
C VAL A 250 -13.97 8.18 -9.43
N ASP A 251 -12.74 8.50 -9.81
CA ASP A 251 -12.18 8.06 -11.09
C ASP A 251 -11.71 6.62 -10.91
N SER A 252 -12.30 5.70 -11.64
CA SER A 252 -11.95 4.28 -11.62
C SER A 252 -11.05 3.95 -12.79
N VAL A 253 -9.77 3.80 -12.51
CA VAL A 253 -8.75 3.40 -13.49
C VAL A 253 -8.60 1.89 -13.48
N HIS A 254 -8.77 1.26 -14.63
CA HIS A 254 -8.62 -0.17 -14.82
C HIS A 254 -7.42 -0.46 -15.70
N VAL A 255 -6.52 -1.33 -15.22
CA VAL A 255 -5.33 -1.78 -15.95
C VAL A 255 -5.41 -3.29 -16.14
N HIS A 256 -5.36 -3.73 -17.39
CA HIS A 256 -5.66 -5.07 -17.83
C HIS A 256 -4.42 -5.97 -17.82
N GLY A 257 -4.47 -7.05 -17.03
CA GLY A 257 -3.35 -8.01 -16.91
C GLY A 257 -3.13 -8.89 -18.13
N TYR A 258 -4.13 -9.01 -19.00
CA TYR A 258 -4.15 -9.89 -20.17
C TYR A 258 -3.72 -9.21 -21.48
N ALA A 259 -3.34 -7.93 -21.43
CA ALA A 259 -2.88 -7.22 -22.62
C ALA A 259 -1.62 -7.88 -23.20
N SER A 260 -1.41 -7.76 -24.50
CA SER A 260 -0.22 -8.32 -25.16
C SER A 260 1.06 -7.69 -24.59
N PRO A 261 2.23 -8.36 -24.67
CA PRO A 261 3.49 -7.76 -24.22
C PRO A 261 3.78 -6.39 -24.85
N GLU A 262 3.47 -6.21 -26.13
CA GLU A 262 3.66 -4.95 -26.85
C GLU A 262 2.73 -3.85 -26.33
N ASP A 263 1.44 -4.16 -26.15
CA ASP A 263 0.47 -3.20 -25.63
C ASP A 263 0.80 -2.80 -24.17
N ARG A 264 1.28 -3.76 -23.36
CA ARG A 264 1.73 -3.52 -21.99
C ARG A 264 2.92 -2.55 -21.94
N ALA A 265 3.95 -2.80 -22.75
CA ALA A 265 5.12 -1.94 -22.82
C ALA A 265 4.78 -0.53 -23.31
N THR A 266 3.85 -0.42 -24.25
CA THR A 266 3.36 0.87 -24.76
C THR A 266 2.58 1.63 -23.67
N ALA A 267 1.64 0.98 -22.99
CA ALA A 267 0.85 1.60 -21.95
C ALA A 267 1.71 2.12 -20.79
N GLU A 268 2.72 1.35 -20.35
CA GLU A 268 3.63 1.78 -19.30
C GLU A 268 4.43 3.03 -19.68
N LYS A 269 4.92 3.13 -20.92
CA LYS A 269 5.62 4.32 -21.41
C LYS A 269 4.69 5.53 -21.48
N MET A 270 3.47 5.35 -21.97
CA MET A 270 2.49 6.44 -22.08
C MET A 270 2.06 6.95 -20.70
N VAL A 271 1.79 6.04 -19.75
CA VAL A 271 1.50 6.43 -18.36
C VAL A 271 2.68 7.16 -17.75
N TRP A 272 3.91 6.64 -17.89
CA TRP A 272 5.11 7.29 -17.36
C TRP A 272 5.28 8.72 -17.89
N HIS A 273 5.10 8.91 -19.20
CA HIS A 273 5.14 10.23 -19.85
C HIS A 273 4.05 11.16 -19.33
N ALA A 274 2.80 10.69 -19.30
CA ALA A 274 1.64 11.48 -18.85
C ALA A 274 1.80 11.96 -17.40
N LEU A 275 2.45 11.17 -16.55
CA LEU A 275 2.68 11.54 -15.15
C LEU A 275 3.79 12.59 -14.96
N GLY A 276 4.51 12.96 -16.02
CA GLY A 276 5.60 13.93 -15.97
C GLY A 276 6.72 13.53 -15.01
N LEU A 277 6.96 12.22 -14.89
CA LEU A 277 7.99 11.65 -14.03
C LEU A 277 9.37 11.74 -14.71
N ASP A 278 10.41 11.95 -13.92
CA ASP A 278 11.77 12.17 -14.45
C ASP A 278 12.31 10.94 -15.19
N GLY A 279 13.00 11.16 -16.32
CA GLY A 279 13.63 10.10 -17.11
C GLY A 279 12.78 9.60 -18.28
N SER A 280 13.43 8.93 -19.23
CA SER A 280 12.80 8.49 -20.49
C SER A 280 11.94 7.22 -20.37
N ALA A 281 12.04 6.50 -19.26
CA ALA A 281 11.36 5.23 -19.04
C ALA A 281 11.11 4.97 -17.55
N PRO A 282 10.06 4.19 -17.20
CA PRO A 282 9.81 3.78 -15.83
C PRO A 282 10.96 2.92 -15.27
N PRO A 283 11.34 3.08 -13.99
CA PRO A 283 12.32 2.23 -13.35
C PRO A 283 11.96 0.75 -13.42
N GLU A 284 12.93 -0.11 -13.72
CA GLU A 284 12.73 -1.56 -13.80
C GLU A 284 12.26 -2.20 -12.49
N ALA A 285 12.47 -1.50 -11.36
CA ALA A 285 11.98 -1.90 -10.05
C ALA A 285 10.45 -1.94 -9.98
N LEU A 286 9.75 -1.13 -10.78
CA LEU A 286 8.30 -1.08 -10.81
C LEU A 286 7.73 -2.35 -11.44
N GLY A 287 6.68 -2.89 -10.83
CA GLY A 287 5.95 -4.07 -11.29
C GLY A 287 6.52 -5.41 -10.82
N ARG A 288 7.65 -5.44 -10.11
CA ARG A 288 8.26 -6.71 -9.68
C ARG A 288 7.42 -7.42 -8.61
N ILE A 289 7.12 -8.70 -8.84
CA ILE A 289 6.42 -9.59 -7.90
C ILE A 289 7.38 -10.65 -7.34
N GLY A 290 8.39 -11.05 -8.12
CA GLY A 290 9.45 -11.99 -7.74
C GLY A 290 10.76 -11.63 -8.43
N ALA A 291 11.74 -12.54 -8.39
CA ALA A 291 13.06 -12.32 -9.01
C ALA A 291 12.96 -12.06 -10.53
N ASP A 292 12.14 -12.86 -11.22
CA ASP A 292 11.98 -12.81 -12.68
C ASP A 292 10.53 -12.56 -13.13
N GLU A 293 9.65 -12.16 -12.20
CA GLU A 293 8.23 -11.96 -12.47
C GLU A 293 7.84 -10.48 -12.35
N ARG A 294 7.21 -9.96 -13.40
CA ARG A 294 6.76 -8.57 -13.50
C ARG A 294 5.31 -8.45 -13.96
N SER A 295 4.57 -7.55 -13.32
CA SER A 295 3.17 -7.24 -13.61
C SER A 295 2.99 -5.78 -14.02
N THR A 296 2.45 -5.57 -15.22
CA THR A 296 2.10 -4.24 -15.75
C THR A 296 1.02 -3.55 -14.91
N PRO A 297 -0.07 -4.21 -14.49
CA PRO A 297 -1.03 -3.62 -13.55
C PRO A 297 -0.40 -3.15 -12.24
N LEU A 298 0.56 -3.90 -11.69
CA LEU A 298 1.32 -3.48 -10.51
C LEU A 298 2.25 -2.30 -10.84
N ALA A 299 2.95 -2.34 -11.97
CA ALA A 299 3.86 -1.26 -12.38
C ALA A 299 3.11 0.07 -12.52
N ILE A 300 2.00 0.09 -13.26
CA ILE A 300 1.17 1.30 -13.44
C ILE A 300 0.59 1.76 -12.10
N THR A 301 0.16 0.84 -11.24
CA THR A 301 -0.27 1.18 -9.86
C THR A 301 0.83 1.92 -9.12
N GLN A 302 2.05 1.41 -9.13
CA GLN A 302 3.17 2.04 -8.44
C GLN A 302 3.59 3.38 -9.08
N MET A 303 3.49 3.53 -10.41
CA MET A 303 3.72 4.81 -11.09
C MET A 303 2.73 5.88 -10.63
N LEU A 304 1.44 5.55 -10.55
CA LEU A 304 0.41 6.47 -10.08
C LEU A 304 0.65 6.89 -8.62
N LEU A 305 1.00 5.94 -7.75
CA LEU A 305 1.36 6.25 -6.37
C LEU A 305 2.62 7.11 -6.26
N LEU A 306 3.64 6.83 -7.09
CA LEU A 306 4.87 7.61 -7.16
C LEU A 306 4.60 9.05 -7.59
N HIS A 307 3.72 9.27 -8.58
CA HIS A 307 3.28 10.60 -8.99
C HIS A 307 2.69 11.38 -7.81
N HIS A 308 1.75 10.79 -7.06
CA HIS A 308 1.15 11.49 -5.92
C HIS A 308 2.18 11.83 -4.83
N VAL A 309 3.12 10.92 -4.55
CA VAL A 309 4.21 11.16 -3.59
C VAL A 309 5.08 12.32 -4.04
N LEU A 310 5.52 12.33 -5.30
CA LEU A 310 6.40 13.38 -5.82
C LEU A 310 5.66 14.71 -5.97
N ALA A 311 4.39 14.70 -6.36
CA ALA A 311 3.56 15.91 -6.42
C ALA A 311 3.35 16.53 -5.03
N ALA A 312 3.22 15.71 -3.98
CA ALA A 312 3.12 16.20 -2.60
C ALA A 312 4.45 16.75 -2.04
N ALA A 313 5.58 16.40 -2.65
CA ALA A 313 6.91 16.90 -2.28
C ALA A 313 7.28 18.26 -2.94
N ARG A 314 6.51 18.68 -3.95
CA ARG A 314 6.67 19.96 -4.66
C ARG A 314 6.04 21.11 -3.88
#